data_AF-A0A7J3X098-F1
#
_entry.id   AF-A0A7J3X098-F1
#
_cell.length_a   1.000
_cell.length_b   1.000
_cell.length_c   1.000
_cell.angle_alpha   90.00
_cell.angle_beta   90.00
_cell.angle_gamma   90.00
#
_symmetry.space_group_name_H-M   'P 1'
#
loop_
_entity.id
_entity.type
_entity.pdbx_description
1 polymer ?
#
loop_
_entity_poly.entity_id
_entity_poly.type
_entity_poly.pdbx_seq_one_letter_code
_entity_poly.pdbx_strand_id
1 'polypeptide(L)' 'MKIIVFEDEFYVNLLPITYTRASFELRAGVKTILENIIEKLRPEKTIVSARKHLGRVLE' A
#
# COMPACT_ATOMS: atom_id res chain seq x y z
N MET A 1 5.27 17.04 6.88
CA MET A 1 5.85 15.71 7.22
C MET A 1 5.96 14.84 5.97
N LYS A 2 7.03 14.05 5.83
CA LYS A 2 7.21 13.08 4.72
C LYS A 2 7.06 11.66 5.26
N ILE A 3 6.37 10.77 4.53
CA ILE A 3 6.17 9.38 4.93
C ILE A 3 6.61 8.39 3.86
N ILE A 4 6.97 7.19 4.29
CA ILE A 4 7.23 6.03 3.43
C ILE A 4 6.25 4.92 3.85
N VAL A 5 5.51 4.37 2.89
CA VAL A 5 4.61 3.23 3.08
C VAL A 5 5.18 2.03 2.33
N PHE A 6 5.33 0.91 3.02
CA PHE A 6 5.89 -0.31 2.44
C PHE A 6 5.22 -1.55 3.02
N GLU A 7 5.40 -2.68 2.35
CA GLU A 7 4.91 -3.98 2.81
C GLU A 7 5.98 -4.68 3.64
N ASP A 8 5.59 -5.22 4.79
CA ASP A 8 6.39 -6.15 5.58
C ASP A 8 5.96 -7.60 5.30
N GLU A 9 6.66 -8.58 5.88
CA GLU A 9 6.38 -10.01 5.68
C GLU A 9 4.97 -10.44 6.09
N PHE A 10 4.19 -9.62 6.81
CA PHE A 10 2.81 -9.93 7.17
C PHE A 10 1.84 -9.83 5.99
N TYR A 11 2.26 -9.36 4.81
CA TYR A 11 1.44 -9.44 3.59
C TYR A 11 0.97 -10.87 3.28
N VAL A 12 1.68 -11.90 3.78
CA VAL A 12 1.34 -13.32 3.58
C VAL A 12 -0.01 -13.70 4.17
N ASN A 13 -0.45 -12.99 5.22
CA ASN A 13 -1.75 -13.20 5.85
C ASN A 13 -2.91 -12.71 4.97
N LEU A 14 -2.60 -11.97 3.91
CA LEU A 14 -3.56 -11.39 2.96
C LEU A 14 -3.50 -12.09 1.60
N LEU A 15 -2.77 -13.20 1.50
CA LEU A 15 -2.79 -14.04 0.31
C LEU A 15 -4.18 -14.71 0.17
N PRO A 16 -4.69 -14.87 -1.06
CA PRO A 16 -4.03 -14.61 -2.34
C PRO A 16 -4.19 -13.15 -2.84
N ILE A 17 -4.86 -12.29 -2.08
CA ILE A 17 -5.30 -10.95 -2.52
C ILE A 17 -4.10 -10.04 -2.82
N THR A 18 -2.96 -10.29 -2.15
CA THR A 18 -1.70 -9.56 -2.32
C THR A 18 -0.77 -10.17 -3.38
N TYR A 19 -1.24 -11.08 -4.25
CA TYR A 19 -0.46 -11.59 -5.39
C TYR A 19 -0.37 -10.61 -6.57
N THR A 20 -1.42 -9.82 -6.80
CA THR A 20 -1.52 -8.93 -7.97
C THR A 20 -1.46 -7.44 -7.62
N ARG A 21 -1.40 -7.12 -6.32
CA ARG A 21 -1.36 -5.75 -5.79
C ARG A 21 -0.70 -5.69 -4.43
N ALA A 22 -0.25 -4.50 -4.07
CA ALA A 22 0.34 -4.27 -2.76
C ALA A 22 -0.74 -4.24 -1.66
N SER A 23 -0.38 -4.59 -0.43
CA SER A 23 -1.29 -4.61 0.71
C SER A 23 -1.91 -3.23 0.98
N PHE A 24 -1.14 -2.16 0.79
CA PHE A 24 -1.65 -0.79 0.97
C PHE A 24 -2.66 -0.36 -0.11
N GLU A 25 -2.78 -1.09 -1.22
CA GLU A 25 -3.79 -0.86 -2.27
C GLU A 25 -5.09 -1.63 -2.02
N LEU A 26 -5.14 -2.46 -0.97
CA LEU A 26 -6.37 -3.15 -0.59
C LEU A 26 -7.40 -2.15 -0.07
N ARG A 27 -8.67 -2.40 -0.42
CA ARG A 27 -9.80 -1.62 0.09
C ARG A 27 -10.12 -2.01 1.53
N ALA A 28 -10.27 -1.01 2.37
CA ALA A 28 -10.79 -1.09 3.73
C ALA A 28 -12.04 -0.20 3.81
N GLY A 29 -13.19 -0.79 3.47
CA GLY A 29 -14.43 -0.06 3.22
C GLY A 29 -14.43 0.61 1.84
N VAL A 30 -14.74 1.90 1.79
CA VAL A 30 -14.81 2.67 0.53
C VAL A 30 -13.41 3.07 0.02
N LYS A 31 -12.44 3.26 0.93
CA LYS A 31 -11.09 3.74 0.64
C LYS A 31 -10.06 2.61 0.69
N THR A 32 -8.90 2.80 0.06
CA THR A 32 -7.74 1.93 0.24
C THR A 32 -7.05 2.19 1.57
N ILE A 33 -6.20 1.26 2.00
CA ILE A 33 -5.36 1.46 3.19
C ILE A 33 -4.45 2.68 2.99
N LEU A 34 -3.85 2.85 1.81
CA LEU A 34 -3.01 4.01 1.48
C LEU A 34 -3.79 5.33 1.55
N GLU A 35 -4.99 5.39 0.98
CA GLU A 35 -5.86 6.58 1.04
C GLU A 35 -6.18 6.96 2.50
N ASN A 36 -6.55 5.97 3.32
CA ASN A 36 -6.82 6.18 4.73
C ASN A 36 -5.59 6.71 5.50
N ILE A 37 -4.38 6.24 5.16
CA ILE A 37 -3.12 6.74 5.75
C ILE A 37 -2.88 8.20 5.35
N ILE A 38 -3.01 8.53 4.06
CA ILE A 38 -2.78 9.88 3.53
C ILE A 38 -3.75 10.88 4.15
N GLU A 39 -5.04 10.53 4.25
CA GLU A 39 -6.05 11.41 4.81
C GLU A 39 -5.83 11.71 6.29
N LYS A 40 -5.43 10.70 7.07
CA LYS A 40 -5.19 10.83 8.51
C LYS A 40 -3.91 11.60 8.82
N LEU A 41 -2.83 11.32 8.08
CA LEU A 41 -1.51 11.89 8.36
C LEU A 41 -1.25 13.21 7.62
N ARG A 42 -2.01 13.49 6.56
CA ARG A 42 -1.85 14.66 5.68
C ARG A 42 -0.38 14.96 5.33
N PRO A 43 0.38 13.98 4.82
CA PRO A 43 1.79 14.17 4.52
C PRO A 43 1.98 15.12 3.34
N GLU A 44 3.08 15.87 3.35
CA GLU A 44 3.50 16.69 2.20
C GLU A 44 4.03 15.83 1.06
N LYS A 45 4.58 14.65 1.39
CA LYS A 45 5.11 13.70 0.42
C LYS A 45 4.95 12.28 0.94
N THR A 46 4.48 11.41 0.06
CA THR A 46 4.34 9.97 0.28
C THR A 46 5.19 9.24 -0.73
N ILE A 47 6.02 8.32 -0.26
CA ILE A 47 6.75 7.36 -1.10
C ILE A 47 6.19 5.98 -0.79
N VAL A 48 5.92 5.19 -1.82
CA VAL A 48 5.48 3.80 -1.67
C VAL A 48 6.58 2.84 -2.14
N SER A 49 6.71 1.71 -1.47
CA SER A 49 7.62 0.63 -1.87
C SER A 49 6.88 -0.70 -1.77
N ALA A 50 6.66 -1.33 -2.93
CA ALA A 50 6.03 -2.64 -3.03
C ALA A 50 7.06 -3.73 -3.31
N ARG A 51 6.64 -4.99 -3.18
CA ARG A 51 7.46 -6.15 -3.54
C ARG A 51 7.87 -6.12 -5.01
N LYS A 52 9.11 -6.53 -5.30
CA LYS A 52 9.73 -6.44 -6.65
C LYS A 52 8.88 -7.04 -7.78
N HIS A 53 8.15 -8.12 -7.52
CA HIS A 53 7.31 -8.78 -8.53
C HIS A 53 6.05 -7.99 -8.89
N LEU A 54 5.62 -7.06 -8.02
CA LEU A 54 4.49 -6.17 -8.26
C LEU A 54 4.86 -4.91 -9.06
N GLY A 55 6.15 -4.66 -9.28
CA GLY A 55 6.69 -3.48 -9.96
C GLY A 55 6.31 -3.31 -11.44
N ARG A 56 5.29 -4.03 -11.91
CA ARG A 56 4.73 -3.96 -13.27
C ARG A 56 3.29 -3.45 -13.34
N VAL A 57 2.67 -3.07 -12.22
CA VAL A 57 1.24 -2.67 -12.13
C VAL A 57 1.05 -1.22 -11.67
N LEU A 58 2.07 -0.37 -11.80
CA LEU A 58 1.97 1.05 -11.48
C LEU A 58 2.21 1.88 -12.75
N GLU A 59 1.17 1.99 -13.58
CA GLU A 59 0.96 3.09 -14.54
C GLU A 59 -0.02 4.09 -13.93
#